data_AF-A0AAV4VAY8-F1
#
_entry.id   AF-A0AAV4VAY8-F1
#
_cell.length_a   1.000
_cell.length_b   1.000
_cell.length_c   1.000
_cell.angle_alpha   90.00
_cell.angle_beta   90.00
_cell.angle_gamma   90.00
#
_symmetry.space_group_name_H-M   'P 1'
#
loop_
_entity.id
_entity.type
_entity.pdbx_description
1 polymer ?
#
loop_
_entity_poly.entity_id
_entity_poly.type
_entity_poly.pdbx_seq_one_letter_code
_entity_poly.pdbx_strand_id
1 'polypeptide(L)'
;MRPPGCKTKVVLWAVVSALLSVGDGGHPSRCEMWRADIVHSEAVAKASRSFKGLWVSDKCEIQPGPRFVLRRYHIYRSGHFTLLRFHYLDPWCTAASFSVSAAGRFVPPPDRATSAAASWVVPGGIELDYVLRKVTLVPFTPDSAERLSRRANGSCPGAGWKPSKKYKLLSYDRKGARKGKVRPDISVCTEALGIRFHELQLMRLEHRIPLNFLSLRSSHPPEDRRYHTYLFLGAEGFPTGSRPTYYQTPLVPSQAVQCPTCLAVAKASLTSPPILSSGPYNTDAADLNGQWISLRCEVRPYGLFLRRTFTFGDAWQAQHSYYRDPHCKHPMFVLSATGLYFRGMPSTVVPDAIEYDFHVQEVFLTPQDLQFVSNLNGLYSCGSNWKVGERGNLTRHGGCRELGIAVPSMEQDLVRFERSGADLMFLYLGETTEDKKRPTSFQPPLVRCARPESKMAEDYFHNYNQLRPLPLVSGTSAVHHSVLCFFVVCFLSKLLVY
;
A
#
# COMPACT_ATOMS: atom_id res chain seq x y z
N MET A 1 -83.58 22.52 8.65
CA MET A 1 -82.87 23.49 9.51
C MET A 1 -81.45 23.68 8.99
N ARG A 2 -81.17 24.84 8.38
CA ARG A 2 -79.85 25.53 8.34
C ARG A 2 -79.87 26.58 9.48
N PRO A 3 -78.77 27.26 9.91
CA PRO A 3 -77.55 27.65 9.17
C PRO A 3 -76.26 27.62 10.05
N PRO A 4 -75.26 28.52 9.89
CA PRO A 4 -74.28 28.77 8.80
C PRO A 4 -72.83 28.43 9.28
N GLY A 5 -71.81 28.14 8.46
CA GLY A 5 -71.17 29.01 7.47
C GLY A 5 -69.91 29.68 8.03
N CYS A 6 -68.71 29.26 7.60
CA CYS A 6 -67.56 30.16 7.44
C CYS A 6 -66.58 29.60 6.41
N LYS A 7 -66.21 30.44 5.45
CA LYS A 7 -65.30 30.17 4.33
C LYS A 7 -63.91 30.66 4.69
N THR A 8 -62.88 29.89 4.35
CA THR A 8 -61.57 30.48 4.00
C THR A 8 -60.94 29.67 2.87
N LYS A 9 -60.79 30.32 1.72
CA LYS A 9 -59.91 29.86 0.64
C LYS A 9 -58.48 30.20 1.05
N VAL A 10 -57.57 29.22 1.00
CA VAL A 10 -56.15 29.49 0.75
C VAL A 10 -55.72 28.57 -0.39
N VAL A 11 -55.34 29.20 -1.48
CA VAL A 11 -54.66 28.61 -2.62
C VAL A 11 -53.24 28.26 -2.15
N LEU A 12 -52.82 27.01 -2.34
CA LEU A 12 -51.38 26.71 -2.41
C LEU A 12 -51.14 25.77 -3.58
N TRP A 13 -50.58 26.35 -4.64
CA TRP A 13 -49.83 25.64 -5.65
C TRP A 13 -48.61 25.00 -4.97
N ALA A 14 -48.42 23.70 -5.15
CA ALA A 14 -47.10 23.08 -5.02
C ALA A 14 -46.92 22.12 -6.20
N VAL A 15 -46.24 22.69 -7.20
CA VAL A 15 -45.70 22.05 -8.38
C VAL A 15 -44.62 21.05 -7.95
N VAL A 16 -44.64 19.89 -8.61
CA VAL A 16 -43.53 19.01 -8.99
C VAL A 16 -42.15 19.40 -8.44
N SER A 17 -41.55 18.49 -7.68
CA SER A 17 -40.10 18.24 -7.72
C SER A 17 -39.82 16.76 -7.43
N ALA A 18 -40.44 15.90 -8.23
CA ALA A 18 -39.80 14.66 -8.64
C ALA A 18 -38.90 15.01 -9.85
N LEU A 19 -37.77 15.66 -9.58
CA LEU A 19 -36.62 15.63 -10.49
C LEU A 19 -35.93 14.31 -10.19
N LEU A 20 -36.15 13.27 -10.98
CA LEU A 20 -35.39 13.04 -12.21
C LEU A 20 -33.92 13.43 -12.02
N SER A 21 -33.19 12.59 -11.28
CA SER A 21 -31.92 12.13 -11.83
C SER A 21 -32.15 10.77 -12.49
N VAL A 22 -33.03 10.74 -13.49
CA VAL A 22 -32.69 9.97 -14.68
C VAL A 22 -31.54 10.76 -15.30
N GLY A 23 -30.34 10.51 -14.76
CA GLY A 23 -29.13 10.89 -15.44
C GLY A 23 -29.23 10.24 -16.80
N ASP A 24 -29.08 11.07 -17.82
CA ASP A 24 -28.84 10.69 -19.20
C ASP A 24 -28.09 9.36 -19.24
N GLY A 25 -28.55 8.42 -20.07
CA GLY A 25 -27.97 7.07 -20.22
C GLY A 25 -26.58 7.13 -20.87
N GLY A 26 -25.68 7.90 -20.29
CA GLY A 26 -24.30 8.07 -20.69
C GLY A 26 -23.51 6.82 -20.34
N HIS A 27 -22.64 6.44 -21.27
CA HIS A 27 -21.69 5.36 -21.03
C HIS A 27 -20.85 5.66 -19.77
N PRO A 28 -20.56 4.63 -18.95
CA PRO A 28 -19.75 4.82 -17.75
C PRO A 28 -18.38 5.38 -18.14
N SER A 29 -17.90 6.35 -17.35
CA SER A 29 -16.57 6.93 -17.57
C SER A 29 -15.47 5.85 -17.46
N ARG A 30 -14.31 6.10 -18.06
CA ARG A 30 -13.13 5.21 -17.91
C ARG A 30 -12.81 4.92 -16.44
N CYS A 31 -12.90 5.92 -15.59
CA CYS A 31 -12.68 5.76 -14.15
C CYS A 31 -13.72 4.86 -13.48
N GLU A 32 -15.00 4.96 -13.85
CA GLU A 32 -16.05 4.06 -13.31
C GLU A 32 -15.82 2.62 -13.75
N MET A 33 -15.53 2.39 -15.04
CA MET A 33 -15.23 1.06 -15.55
C MET A 33 -14.02 0.44 -14.85
N TRP A 34 -12.93 1.19 -14.69
CA TRP A 34 -11.72 0.68 -14.03
C TRP A 34 -11.95 0.42 -12.53
N ARG A 35 -12.72 1.27 -11.85
CA ARG A 35 -13.13 1.02 -10.46
C ARG A 35 -13.95 -0.27 -10.33
N ALA A 36 -14.88 -0.53 -11.26
CA ALA A 36 -15.66 -1.77 -11.27
C ALA A 36 -14.77 -2.99 -11.48
N ASP A 37 -13.79 -2.92 -12.39
CA ASP A 37 -12.80 -3.97 -12.63
C ASP A 37 -11.94 -4.25 -11.38
N ILE A 38 -11.50 -3.20 -10.67
CA ILE A 38 -10.77 -3.32 -9.40
C ILE A 38 -11.65 -4.00 -8.34
N VAL A 39 -12.90 -3.57 -8.18
CA VAL A 39 -13.84 -4.19 -7.22
C VAL A 39 -14.05 -5.66 -7.54
N HIS A 40 -14.19 -6.01 -8.81
CA HIS A 40 -14.33 -7.40 -9.23
C HIS A 40 -13.08 -8.22 -8.90
N SER A 41 -11.89 -7.71 -9.22
CA SER A 41 -10.61 -8.37 -8.87
C SER A 41 -10.44 -8.56 -7.37
N GLU A 42 -10.83 -7.57 -6.54
CA GLU A 42 -10.84 -7.68 -5.08
C GLU A 42 -11.82 -8.75 -4.58
N ALA A 43 -13.02 -8.80 -5.15
CA ALA A 43 -14.07 -9.72 -4.72
C ALA A 43 -13.70 -11.20 -4.94
N VAL A 44 -12.93 -11.49 -6.00
CA VAL A 44 -12.52 -12.85 -6.37
C VAL A 44 -11.09 -13.20 -5.94
N ALA A 45 -10.39 -12.30 -5.23
CA ALA A 45 -9.04 -12.54 -4.72
C ALA A 45 -9.04 -13.71 -3.72
N LYS A 46 -8.10 -14.64 -3.87
CA LYS A 46 -7.98 -15.84 -3.04
C LYS A 46 -6.72 -15.78 -2.19
N ALA A 47 -6.85 -15.97 -0.89
CA ALA A 47 -5.71 -16.15 0.01
C ALA A 47 -5.25 -17.61 0.03
N SER A 48 -3.94 -17.84 0.20
CA SER A 48 -3.34 -19.17 0.31
C SER A 48 -2.34 -19.24 1.46
N ARG A 49 -2.18 -20.43 2.05
CA ARG A 49 -1.13 -20.72 3.06
C ARG A 49 0.08 -21.45 2.48
N SER A 50 0.09 -21.72 1.17
CA SER A 50 1.20 -22.38 0.49
C SER A 50 2.26 -21.38 0.03
N PHE A 51 3.01 -20.82 0.99
CA PHE A 51 4.08 -19.84 0.73
C PHE A 51 5.31 -20.39 0.01
N LYS A 52 5.36 -21.70 -0.27
CA LYS A 52 6.50 -22.35 -0.95
C LYS A 52 6.75 -21.70 -2.31
N GLY A 53 8.01 -21.43 -2.62
CA GLY A 53 8.40 -20.84 -3.90
C GLY A 53 9.60 -19.92 -3.81
N LEU A 54 10.08 -19.53 -4.99
CA LEU A 54 11.07 -18.47 -5.15
C LEU A 54 10.35 -17.18 -5.53
N TRP A 55 10.44 -16.20 -4.64
CA TRP A 55 9.76 -14.91 -4.71
C TRP A 55 10.78 -13.80 -4.94
N VAL A 56 10.49 -12.88 -5.86
CA VAL A 56 11.43 -11.84 -6.29
C VAL A 56 10.74 -10.50 -6.44
N SER A 57 11.51 -9.42 -6.30
CA SER A 57 11.08 -8.08 -6.72
C SER A 57 10.94 -8.05 -8.24
N ASP A 58 9.89 -7.39 -8.73
CA ASP A 58 9.64 -7.15 -10.16
C ASP A 58 10.19 -5.80 -10.65
N LYS A 59 10.56 -4.90 -9.73
CA LYS A 59 11.21 -3.61 -9.98
C LYS A 59 12.10 -3.19 -8.80
N CYS A 60 12.91 -2.16 -8.99
CA CYS A 60 13.69 -1.55 -7.92
C CYS A 60 12.75 -0.93 -6.87
N GLU A 61 12.87 -1.37 -5.62
CA GLU A 61 12.02 -0.89 -4.53
C GLU A 61 12.67 0.29 -3.81
N ILE A 62 11.89 1.33 -3.54
CA ILE A 62 12.32 2.52 -2.80
C ILE A 62 11.62 2.49 -1.43
N GLN A 63 12.36 2.17 -0.38
CA GLN A 63 11.87 2.11 0.99
C GLN A 63 12.25 3.37 1.79
N PRO A 64 11.56 3.68 2.90
CA PRO A 64 11.89 4.86 3.71
C PRO A 64 13.36 4.87 4.14
N GLY A 65 13.99 6.06 4.12
CA GLY A 65 15.35 6.26 4.63
C GLY A 65 16.38 6.85 3.67
N PRO A 66 16.07 7.19 2.41
CA PRO A 66 15.66 6.23 1.37
C PRO A 66 16.53 4.97 1.34
N ARG A 67 15.97 3.83 0.93
CA ARG A 67 16.73 2.59 0.70
C ARG A 67 16.28 1.94 -0.59
N PHE A 68 17.23 1.76 -1.51
CA PHE A 68 16.98 1.12 -2.81
C PHE A 68 17.32 -0.37 -2.73
N VAL A 69 16.33 -1.23 -2.94
CA VAL A 69 16.49 -2.66 -2.70
C VAL A 69 15.86 -3.55 -3.77
N LEU A 70 16.48 -4.72 -3.96
CA LEU A 70 15.87 -5.87 -4.61
C LEU A 70 15.91 -7.07 -3.65
N ARG A 71 14.85 -7.88 -3.68
CA ARG A 71 14.63 -9.00 -2.76
C ARG A 71 14.48 -10.29 -3.55
N ARG A 72 15.14 -11.36 -3.08
CA ARG A 72 14.99 -12.74 -3.58
C ARG A 72 14.83 -13.71 -2.42
N TYR A 73 13.64 -14.26 -2.24
CA TYR A 73 13.22 -15.02 -1.06
C TYR A 73 12.78 -16.41 -1.51
N HIS A 74 13.48 -17.45 -1.06
CA HIS A 74 13.11 -18.83 -1.31
C HIS A 74 12.55 -19.43 -0.02
N ILE A 75 11.27 -19.81 -0.06
CA ILE A 75 10.58 -20.49 1.03
C ILE A 75 10.35 -21.95 0.63
N TYR A 76 10.82 -22.87 1.45
CA TYR A 76 10.69 -24.31 1.24
C TYR A 76 9.44 -24.85 1.94
N ARG A 77 8.94 -26.00 1.47
CA ARG A 77 7.77 -26.68 2.08
C ARG A 77 7.97 -26.97 3.57
N SER A 78 9.20 -27.21 4.00
CA SER A 78 9.55 -27.47 5.39
C SER A 78 9.47 -26.25 6.32
N GLY A 79 9.13 -25.06 5.79
CA GLY A 79 9.19 -23.80 6.53
C GLY A 79 10.61 -23.23 6.67
N HIS A 80 11.61 -23.90 6.09
CA HIS A 80 12.93 -23.30 5.91
C HIS A 80 12.85 -22.15 4.89
N PHE A 81 13.75 -21.18 5.04
CA PHE A 81 13.91 -20.13 4.04
C PHE A 81 15.37 -19.77 3.83
N THR A 82 15.65 -19.29 2.62
CA THR A 82 16.87 -18.57 2.27
C THR A 82 16.48 -17.30 1.54
N LEU A 83 16.99 -16.16 1.96
CA LEU A 83 16.71 -14.88 1.34
C LEU A 83 18.00 -14.16 0.97
N LEU A 84 17.90 -13.29 -0.03
CA LEU A 84 18.89 -12.31 -0.45
C LEU A 84 18.21 -10.94 -0.51
N ARG A 85 18.87 -9.95 0.05
CA ARG A 85 18.59 -8.53 -0.19
C ARG A 85 19.80 -7.89 -0.83
N PHE A 86 19.56 -7.20 -1.93
CA PHE A 86 20.54 -6.42 -2.65
C PHE A 86 20.24 -4.95 -2.37
N HIS A 87 21.24 -4.20 -1.90
CA HIS A 87 21.12 -2.76 -1.61
C HIS A 87 21.89 -1.97 -2.65
N TYR A 88 21.30 -0.88 -3.14
CA TYR A 88 21.82 -0.05 -4.21
C TYR A 88 22.01 1.40 -3.78
N LEU A 89 22.78 2.15 -4.57
CA LEU A 89 23.07 3.56 -4.36
C LEU A 89 22.07 4.47 -5.08
N ASP A 90 21.26 3.92 -5.99
CA ASP A 90 20.37 4.66 -6.89
C ASP A 90 18.98 4.00 -7.00
N PRO A 91 17.92 4.76 -7.33
CA PRO A 91 16.54 4.27 -7.42
C PRO A 91 16.26 3.35 -8.61
N TRP A 92 17.24 3.12 -9.48
CA TRP A 92 17.14 2.24 -10.62
C TRP A 92 17.86 0.90 -10.42
N CYS A 93 18.50 0.73 -9.26
CA CYS A 93 19.26 -0.47 -8.92
C CYS A 93 20.36 -0.78 -9.95
N THR A 94 21.10 0.26 -10.36
CA THR A 94 22.20 0.18 -11.33
C THR A 94 23.58 0.10 -10.68
N ALA A 95 23.73 0.59 -9.44
CA ALA A 95 24.97 0.61 -8.68
C ALA A 95 24.82 -0.09 -7.33
N ALA A 96 25.29 -1.34 -7.23
CA ALA A 96 25.17 -2.13 -6.02
C ALA A 96 26.11 -1.63 -4.91
N SER A 97 25.56 -1.43 -3.70
CA SER A 97 26.30 -1.02 -2.50
C SER A 97 26.76 -2.22 -1.68
N PHE A 98 25.83 -3.08 -1.28
CA PHE A 98 26.12 -4.32 -0.56
C PHE A 98 24.98 -5.33 -0.71
N SER A 99 25.23 -6.58 -0.35
CA SER A 99 24.22 -7.64 -0.30
C SER A 99 24.21 -8.34 1.03
N VAL A 100 23.03 -8.79 1.44
CA VAL A 100 22.80 -9.57 2.65
C VAL A 100 22.10 -10.86 2.27
N SER A 101 22.62 -11.99 2.76
CA SER A 101 21.94 -13.27 2.74
C SER A 101 21.53 -13.67 4.15
N ALA A 102 20.35 -14.25 4.29
CA ALA A 102 19.96 -14.93 5.51
C ALA A 102 19.34 -16.29 5.23
N ALA A 103 19.52 -17.22 6.16
CA ALA A 103 18.88 -18.53 6.14
C ALA A 103 18.31 -18.84 7.52
N GLY A 104 17.12 -19.43 7.55
CA GLY A 104 16.39 -19.67 8.78
C GLY A 104 15.24 -20.65 8.62
N ARG A 105 14.30 -20.59 9.57
CA ARG A 105 13.02 -21.31 9.52
C ARG A 105 11.93 -20.52 10.22
N PHE A 106 10.69 -20.68 9.77
CA PHE A 106 9.51 -20.23 10.50
C PHE A 106 9.19 -21.16 11.67
N VAL A 107 8.57 -20.60 12.71
CA VAL A 107 8.12 -21.30 13.90
C VAL A 107 6.70 -20.84 14.24
N PRO A 108 5.67 -21.69 14.06
CA PRO A 108 5.70 -22.97 13.34
C PRO A 108 5.92 -22.79 11.83
N PRO A 109 6.19 -23.88 11.06
CA PRO A 109 6.14 -23.82 9.60
C PRO A 109 4.80 -23.26 9.08
N PRO A 110 4.79 -22.49 7.97
CA PRO A 110 3.58 -21.77 7.54
C PRO A 110 2.39 -22.67 7.18
N ASP A 111 2.66 -23.88 6.70
CA ASP A 111 1.66 -24.90 6.36
C ASP A 111 0.98 -25.53 7.60
N ARG A 112 1.67 -25.48 8.75
CA ARG A 112 1.19 -25.98 10.05
C ARG A 112 0.69 -24.88 10.97
N ALA A 113 0.75 -23.63 10.54
CA ALA A 113 0.25 -22.52 11.32
C ALA A 113 -1.26 -22.64 11.50
N THR A 114 -1.72 -22.49 12.74
CA THR A 114 -3.13 -22.65 13.11
C THR A 114 -3.93 -21.37 12.78
N SER A 115 -5.20 -21.31 13.17
CA SER A 115 -6.00 -20.07 13.11
C SER A 115 -5.45 -18.97 14.04
N ALA A 116 -4.77 -19.34 15.13
CA ALA A 116 -4.17 -18.40 16.07
C ALA A 116 -3.03 -17.57 15.45
N ALA A 117 -2.43 -18.04 14.35
CA ALA A 117 -1.45 -17.28 13.59
C ALA A 117 -2.08 -16.24 12.65
N ALA A 118 -3.41 -16.18 12.51
CA ALA A 118 -4.03 -15.13 11.72
C ALA A 118 -3.75 -13.77 12.36
N SER A 119 -3.38 -12.77 11.56
CA SER A 119 -3.17 -11.42 12.07
C SER A 119 -4.50 -10.79 12.49
N TRP A 120 -4.53 -10.25 13.70
CA TRP A 120 -5.71 -9.55 14.23
C TRP A 120 -5.76 -8.12 13.69
N VAL A 121 -4.60 -7.49 13.50
CA VAL A 121 -4.49 -6.12 13.00
C VAL A 121 -4.68 -6.07 11.48
N VAL A 122 -4.19 -7.09 10.77
CA VAL A 122 -4.25 -7.15 9.30
C VAL A 122 -4.99 -8.41 8.86
N PRO A 123 -6.34 -8.41 8.83
CA PRO A 123 -7.10 -9.57 8.43
C PRO A 123 -6.65 -10.14 7.08
N GLY A 124 -6.63 -11.47 6.98
CA GLY A 124 -6.09 -12.18 5.81
C GLY A 124 -4.57 -12.34 5.82
N GLY A 125 -3.85 -11.65 6.70
CA GLY A 125 -2.44 -11.88 7.00
C GLY A 125 -2.21 -13.04 7.97
N ILE A 126 -1.00 -13.58 7.95
CA ILE A 126 -0.50 -14.54 8.92
C ILE A 126 0.71 -13.95 9.65
N GLU A 127 0.69 -14.03 10.97
CA GLU A 127 1.79 -13.67 11.85
C GLU A 127 2.58 -14.91 12.25
N LEU A 128 3.87 -14.90 11.96
CA LEU A 128 4.77 -16.03 12.22
C LEU A 128 6.05 -15.55 12.88
N ASP A 129 6.59 -16.35 13.79
CA ASP A 129 7.94 -16.13 14.26
C ASP A 129 8.95 -16.85 13.36
N TYR A 130 10.19 -16.39 13.39
CA TYR A 130 11.27 -17.00 12.64
C TYR A 130 12.55 -17.06 13.46
N VAL A 131 13.38 -18.06 13.15
CA VAL A 131 14.70 -18.23 13.75
C VAL A 131 15.75 -18.19 12.65
N LEU A 132 16.73 -17.31 12.80
CA LEU A 132 17.87 -17.21 11.90
C LEU A 132 18.95 -18.24 12.28
N ARG A 133 19.55 -18.85 11.25
CA ARG A 133 20.69 -19.78 11.40
C ARG A 133 21.98 -19.18 10.87
N LYS A 134 21.89 -18.42 9.79
CA LYS A 134 23.04 -17.85 9.09
C LYS A 134 22.68 -16.49 8.53
N VAL A 135 23.57 -15.52 8.72
CA VAL A 135 23.52 -14.21 8.06
C VAL A 135 24.91 -13.91 7.51
N THR A 136 24.99 -13.52 6.25
CA THR A 136 26.26 -13.17 5.59
C THR A 136 26.07 -11.93 4.75
N LEU A 137 27.01 -11.01 4.86
CA LEU A 137 27.02 -9.74 4.14
C LEU A 137 28.23 -9.67 3.19
N VAL A 138 28.07 -8.98 2.06
CA VAL A 138 29.15 -8.63 1.13
C VAL A 138 29.02 -7.15 0.73
N PRO A 139 29.97 -6.26 1.06
CA PRO A 139 30.01 -4.92 0.48
C PRO A 139 30.65 -4.96 -0.91
N PHE A 140 30.24 -4.10 -1.85
CA PHE A 140 30.80 -4.09 -3.21
C PHE A 140 31.69 -2.90 -3.54
N THR A 141 31.54 -1.79 -2.82
CA THR A 141 32.37 -0.58 -3.00
C THR A 141 33.21 -0.29 -1.75
N PRO A 142 34.36 0.41 -1.89
CA PRO A 142 35.15 0.88 -0.75
C PRO A 142 34.29 1.70 0.24
N ASP A 143 33.52 2.65 -0.27
CA ASP A 143 32.63 3.50 0.54
C ASP A 143 31.59 2.68 1.30
N SER A 144 31.02 1.65 0.68
CA SER A 144 30.05 0.76 1.33
C SER A 144 30.72 -0.05 2.44
N ALA A 145 31.91 -0.59 2.18
CA ALA A 145 32.67 -1.34 3.17
C ALA A 145 33.05 -0.48 4.37
N GLU A 146 33.53 0.75 4.13
CA GLU A 146 33.90 1.70 5.17
C GLU A 146 32.68 2.15 6.00
N ARG A 147 31.58 2.53 5.34
CA ARG A 147 30.33 2.95 6.00
C ARG A 147 29.76 1.84 6.89
N LEU A 148 29.76 0.60 6.40
CA LEU A 148 29.30 -0.54 7.18
C LEU A 148 30.25 -0.86 8.34
N SER A 149 31.57 -0.75 8.13
CA SER A 149 32.57 -0.91 9.20
C SER A 149 32.39 0.15 10.30
N ARG A 150 32.12 1.41 9.92
CA ARG A 150 31.83 2.50 10.85
C ARG A 150 30.54 2.25 11.64
N ARG A 151 29.45 1.85 10.97
CA ARG A 151 28.17 1.51 11.62
C ARG A 151 28.29 0.32 12.57
N ALA A 152 29.04 -0.69 12.18
CA ALA A 152 29.30 -1.84 13.04
C ALA A 152 30.05 -1.42 14.32
N ASN A 153 30.91 -0.40 14.26
CA ASN A 153 31.67 0.12 15.42
C ASN A 153 32.31 -0.99 16.29
N GLY A 154 32.92 -1.99 15.64
CA GLY A 154 33.54 -3.14 16.33
C GLY A 154 32.58 -4.20 16.89
N SER A 155 31.25 -4.00 16.83
CA SER A 155 30.26 -4.99 17.25
C SER A 155 30.22 -6.23 16.33
N CYS A 156 30.65 -6.08 15.07
CA CYS A 156 30.64 -7.15 14.08
C CYS A 156 32.01 -7.83 13.92
N PRO A 157 32.04 -9.11 13.53
CA PRO A 157 33.28 -9.84 13.33
C PRO A 157 34.07 -9.29 12.13
N GLY A 158 35.37 -9.06 12.35
CA GLY A 158 36.34 -8.62 11.35
C GLY A 158 36.57 -7.11 11.38
N ALA A 159 37.83 -6.71 11.52
CA ALA A 159 38.26 -5.32 11.36
C ALA A 159 38.59 -5.01 9.89
N GLY A 160 38.36 -3.77 9.47
CA GLY A 160 38.73 -3.29 8.13
C GLY A 160 37.97 -4.02 7.01
N TRP A 161 36.68 -3.73 6.88
CA TRP A 161 35.87 -4.36 5.84
C TRP A 161 36.37 -3.99 4.44
N LYS A 162 36.44 -4.98 3.54
CA LYS A 162 36.96 -4.84 2.18
C LYS A 162 35.87 -5.16 1.15
N PRO A 163 35.87 -4.48 -0.01
CA PRO A 163 34.97 -4.80 -1.11
C PRO A 163 35.05 -6.28 -1.52
N SER A 164 33.91 -6.82 -1.94
CA SER A 164 33.69 -8.18 -2.44
C SER A 164 34.05 -9.32 -1.47
N LYS A 165 34.37 -9.00 -0.21
CA LYS A 165 34.68 -10.01 0.83
C LYS A 165 33.41 -10.39 1.60
N LYS A 166 33.28 -11.69 1.91
CA LYS A 166 32.15 -12.24 2.68
C LYS A 166 32.39 -12.09 4.19
N TYR A 167 31.43 -11.47 4.87
CA TYR A 167 31.41 -11.30 6.33
C TYR A 167 30.26 -12.11 6.93
N LYS A 168 30.59 -13.14 7.72
CA LYS A 168 29.59 -13.96 8.42
C LYS A 168 29.17 -13.27 9.70
N LEU A 169 28.00 -12.64 9.70
CA LEU A 169 27.46 -11.92 10.87
C LEU A 169 26.85 -12.90 11.87
N LEU A 170 26.12 -13.90 11.37
CA LEU A 170 25.56 -14.99 12.16
C LEU A 170 25.94 -16.34 11.54
N SER A 171 26.39 -17.27 12.37
CA SER A 171 26.54 -18.68 12.00
C SER A 171 26.34 -19.55 13.24
N TYR A 172 25.14 -20.10 13.39
CA TYR A 172 24.84 -21.03 14.48
C TYR A 172 25.51 -22.38 14.19
N ASP A 173 26.67 -22.64 14.81
CA ASP A 173 27.35 -23.94 14.73
C ASP A 173 27.18 -24.67 16.06
N ARG A 174 26.41 -25.77 16.07
CA ARG A 174 26.20 -26.61 17.26
C ARG A 174 27.50 -27.15 17.85
N LYS A 175 28.59 -27.24 17.07
CA LYS A 175 29.90 -27.71 17.54
C LYS A 175 30.68 -26.66 18.34
N GLY A 176 30.35 -25.38 18.18
CA GLY A 176 31.07 -24.25 18.81
C GLY A 176 30.62 -23.91 20.23
N ALA A 177 29.42 -24.34 20.65
CA ALA A 177 28.89 -24.05 21.99
C ALA A 177 29.67 -24.74 23.13
N ARG A 178 30.56 -25.70 22.81
CA ARG A 178 31.43 -26.37 23.77
C ARG A 178 32.72 -25.61 24.11
N LYS A 179 33.06 -24.55 23.37
CA LYS A 179 34.23 -23.71 23.66
C LYS A 179 33.73 -22.33 24.03
N GLY A 180 33.68 -22.02 25.32
CA GLY A 180 33.12 -20.80 25.94
C GLY A 180 33.73 -19.45 25.51
N LYS A 181 33.98 -19.23 24.22
CA LYS A 181 34.20 -17.91 23.65
C LYS A 181 32.84 -17.23 23.54
N VAL A 182 32.59 -16.28 24.44
CA VAL A 182 31.51 -15.30 24.33
C VAL A 182 31.65 -14.65 22.96
N ARG A 183 30.78 -15.01 22.01
CA ARG A 183 30.64 -14.26 20.77
C ARG A 183 29.96 -12.94 21.14
N PRO A 184 30.39 -11.78 20.60
CA PRO A 184 29.59 -10.56 20.72
C PRO A 184 28.17 -10.91 20.32
N ASP A 185 27.19 -10.49 21.12
CA ASP A 185 25.81 -10.86 20.91
C ASP A 185 25.44 -10.50 19.47
N ILE A 186 25.10 -11.53 18.69
CA ILE A 186 24.96 -11.42 17.24
C ILE A 186 23.75 -10.52 16.90
N SER A 187 22.81 -10.39 17.85
CA SER A 187 21.75 -9.38 17.83
C SER A 187 22.35 -7.97 17.65
N VAL A 188 23.38 -7.61 18.42
CA VAL A 188 24.02 -6.30 18.46
C VAL A 188 24.68 -5.95 17.13
N CYS A 189 25.39 -6.89 16.49
CA CYS A 189 25.99 -6.64 15.18
C CYS A 189 24.94 -6.40 14.09
N THR A 190 23.92 -7.26 14.02
CA THR A 190 22.85 -7.08 13.01
C THR A 190 22.02 -5.83 13.27
N GLU A 191 21.82 -5.48 14.53
CA GLU A 191 21.11 -4.27 14.94
C GLU A 191 21.90 -3.00 14.61
N ALA A 192 23.20 -2.95 14.92
CA ALA A 192 24.09 -1.84 14.57
C ALA A 192 24.13 -1.56 13.05
N LEU A 193 23.98 -2.61 12.24
CA LEU A 193 23.92 -2.51 10.78
C LEU A 193 22.51 -2.21 10.24
N GLY A 194 21.48 -2.22 11.09
CA GLY A 194 20.07 -2.10 10.66
C GLY A 194 19.59 -3.30 9.83
N ILE A 195 20.19 -4.47 10.01
CA ILE A 195 19.85 -5.70 9.28
C ILE A 195 18.88 -6.51 10.13
N ARG A 196 17.58 -6.34 9.86
CA ARG A 196 16.50 -7.11 10.50
C ARG A 196 15.63 -7.78 9.44
N PHE A 197 14.94 -8.85 9.82
CA PHE A 197 14.03 -9.61 8.93
C PHE A 197 12.58 -9.62 9.44
N HIS A 198 12.14 -8.55 10.10
CA HIS A 198 10.81 -8.44 10.70
C HIS A 198 9.68 -8.50 9.65
N GLU A 199 9.97 -8.26 8.37
CA GLU A 199 8.98 -8.46 7.30
C GLU A 199 8.49 -9.89 7.18
N LEU A 200 9.27 -10.86 7.69
CA LEU A 200 8.87 -12.27 7.74
C LEU A 200 7.82 -12.55 8.83
N GLN A 201 7.57 -11.59 9.73
CA GLN A 201 6.62 -11.75 10.83
C GLN A 201 5.17 -11.46 10.45
N LEU A 202 4.94 -10.88 9.27
CA LEU A 202 3.60 -10.68 8.73
C LEU A 202 3.64 -11.03 7.24
N MET A 203 2.89 -12.05 6.85
CA MET A 203 2.90 -12.56 5.48
C MET A 203 1.47 -12.68 4.95
N ARG A 204 1.30 -12.51 3.63
CA ARG A 204 0.04 -12.84 2.95
C ARG A 204 0.34 -13.26 1.53
N LEU A 205 -0.29 -14.35 1.10
CA LEU A 205 -0.19 -14.84 -0.27
C LEU A 205 -1.55 -14.70 -0.93
N GLU A 206 -1.62 -13.89 -1.98
CA GLU A 206 -2.85 -13.62 -2.73
C GLU A 206 -2.71 -14.09 -4.17
N HIS A 207 -3.78 -14.71 -4.68
CA HIS A 207 -3.99 -15.01 -6.08
C HIS A 207 -5.13 -14.13 -6.60
N ARG A 208 -4.86 -13.38 -7.67
CA ARG A 208 -5.80 -12.40 -8.24
C ARG A 208 -5.91 -12.55 -9.74
N ILE A 209 -7.10 -12.27 -10.26
CA ILE A 209 -7.24 -12.08 -11.71
C ILE A 209 -6.53 -10.78 -12.11
N PRO A 210 -5.82 -10.75 -13.26
CA PRO A 210 -5.28 -9.52 -13.80
C PRO A 210 -6.39 -8.49 -14.05
N LEU A 211 -6.08 -7.20 -13.83
CA LEU A 211 -7.00 -6.12 -14.22
C LEU A 211 -7.11 -6.09 -15.74
N ASN A 212 -8.33 -6.07 -16.25
CA ASN A 212 -8.62 -6.12 -17.68
C ASN A 212 -7.96 -4.95 -18.41
N PHE A 213 -8.06 -3.74 -17.86
CA PHE A 213 -7.49 -2.54 -18.48
C PHE A 213 -5.95 -2.52 -18.50
N LEU A 214 -5.29 -3.32 -17.65
CA LEU A 214 -3.83 -3.54 -17.72
C LEU A 214 -3.46 -4.67 -18.70
N SER A 215 -4.42 -5.55 -19.00
CA SER A 215 -4.22 -6.80 -19.76
C SER A 215 -4.66 -6.71 -21.22
N LEU A 216 -5.22 -5.60 -21.68
CA LEU A 216 -5.73 -5.36 -23.05
C LEU A 216 -4.68 -5.57 -24.18
N ARG A 217 -3.42 -5.83 -23.85
CA ARG A 217 -2.37 -6.21 -24.81
C ARG A 217 -2.19 -7.72 -25.00
N SER A 218 -2.87 -8.55 -24.20
CA SER A 218 -2.79 -10.00 -24.37
C SER A 218 -3.82 -10.45 -25.40
N SER A 219 -3.35 -10.80 -26.60
CA SER A 219 -4.12 -11.46 -27.66
C SER A 219 -4.57 -12.89 -27.32
N HIS A 220 -4.48 -13.30 -26.06
CA HIS A 220 -4.81 -14.65 -25.61
C HIS A 220 -6.30 -14.75 -25.25
N PRO A 221 -6.96 -15.88 -25.55
CA PRO A 221 -8.36 -16.11 -25.22
C PRO A 221 -8.65 -15.88 -23.72
N PRO A 222 -9.87 -15.44 -23.35
CA PRO A 222 -10.29 -15.23 -21.96
C PRO A 222 -10.14 -16.45 -21.04
N GLU A 223 -10.01 -17.66 -21.61
CA GLU A 223 -9.91 -18.92 -20.88
C GLU A 223 -8.53 -19.18 -20.23
N ASP A 224 -7.45 -18.50 -20.64
CA ASP A 224 -6.13 -18.60 -19.99
C ASP A 224 -5.83 -17.38 -19.10
N ARG A 225 -6.83 -16.86 -18.38
CA ARG A 225 -6.64 -15.83 -17.34
C ARG A 225 -5.93 -16.43 -16.13
N ARG A 226 -4.63 -16.66 -16.27
CA ARG A 226 -3.76 -17.08 -15.17
C ARG A 226 -3.82 -16.05 -14.05
N TYR A 227 -4.08 -16.53 -12.84
CA TYR A 227 -4.02 -15.71 -11.64
C TYR A 227 -2.61 -15.14 -11.47
N HIS A 228 -2.52 -13.82 -11.28
CA HIS A 228 -1.32 -13.20 -10.74
C HIS A 228 -1.20 -13.52 -9.26
N THR A 229 -0.01 -13.94 -8.85
CA THR A 229 0.26 -14.34 -7.48
C THR A 229 1.20 -13.33 -6.84
N TYR A 230 0.85 -12.86 -5.64
CA TYR A 230 1.59 -11.83 -4.91
C TYR A 230 1.88 -12.32 -3.50
N LEU A 231 3.16 -12.31 -3.12
CA LEU A 231 3.60 -12.52 -1.74
C LEU A 231 3.85 -11.16 -1.08
N PHE A 232 2.98 -10.81 -0.13
CA PHE A 232 3.15 -9.66 0.73
C PHE A 232 3.96 -10.04 1.97
N LEU A 233 4.91 -9.17 2.31
CA LEU A 233 5.72 -9.25 3.51
C LEU A 233 5.59 -7.94 4.28
N GLY A 234 5.65 -8.02 5.60
CA GLY A 234 5.39 -6.90 6.50
C GLY A 234 6.32 -5.72 6.27
N ALA A 235 5.81 -4.50 6.24
CA ALA A 235 6.64 -3.31 6.24
C ALA A 235 7.17 -3.03 7.64
N GLU A 236 8.43 -2.62 7.71
CA GLU A 236 9.06 -2.26 8.98
C GLU A 236 8.33 -1.04 9.56
N GLY A 237 7.75 -1.22 10.73
CA GLY A 237 6.96 -0.20 11.41
C GLY A 237 7.83 0.81 12.16
N PHE A 238 7.15 1.86 12.65
CA PHE A 238 7.66 2.76 13.67
C PHE A 238 6.97 2.42 15.02
N PRO A 239 7.67 2.49 16.17
CA PRO A 239 9.10 2.65 16.31
C PRO A 239 9.85 1.46 15.71
N THR A 240 11.05 1.74 15.23
CA THR A 240 12.00 0.79 14.68
C THR A 240 12.06 -0.50 15.50
N GLY A 241 11.75 -1.64 14.88
CA GLY A 241 11.78 -2.96 15.55
C GLY A 241 10.40 -3.47 16.01
N SER A 242 9.33 -2.69 15.85
CA SER A 242 7.96 -3.18 16.08
C SER A 242 7.55 -4.27 15.08
N ARG A 243 6.53 -5.07 15.43
CA ARG A 243 5.92 -6.02 14.48
C ARG A 243 5.23 -5.23 13.37
N PRO A 244 5.37 -5.65 12.10
CA PRO A 244 4.67 -5.01 10.98
C PRO A 244 3.15 -5.01 11.15
N THR A 245 2.51 -3.91 10.74
CA THR A 245 1.04 -3.75 10.72
C THR A 245 0.49 -3.42 9.33
N TYR A 246 1.35 -3.48 8.31
CA TYR A 246 1.02 -3.30 6.90
C TYR A 246 2.10 -3.97 6.04
N TYR A 247 2.00 -3.87 4.71
CA TYR A 247 2.87 -4.58 3.78
C TYR A 247 3.78 -3.65 2.97
N GLN A 248 4.96 -4.16 2.63
CA GLN A 248 5.82 -3.57 1.60
C GLN A 248 5.24 -3.86 0.21
N THR A 249 5.89 -3.33 -0.84
CA THR A 249 5.67 -3.79 -2.22
C THR A 249 5.67 -5.32 -2.28
N PRO A 250 4.68 -5.97 -2.92
CA PRO A 250 4.63 -7.42 -2.99
C PRO A 250 5.77 -7.99 -3.83
N LEU A 251 6.19 -9.20 -3.49
CA LEU A 251 7.03 -10.04 -4.34
C LEU A 251 6.16 -10.85 -5.29
N VAL A 252 6.71 -11.16 -6.47
CA VAL A 252 6.08 -12.04 -7.46
C VAL A 252 6.86 -13.36 -7.58
N PRO A 253 6.26 -14.43 -8.13
CA PRO A 253 7.01 -15.65 -8.43
C PRO A 253 8.17 -15.35 -9.39
N SER A 254 9.32 -16.01 -9.20
CA SER A 254 10.48 -15.86 -10.07
C SER A 254 10.23 -16.20 -11.54
N GLN A 255 9.17 -16.95 -11.81
CA GLN A 255 8.73 -17.38 -13.14
C GLN A 255 7.59 -16.49 -13.67
N ALA A 256 7.38 -15.29 -13.11
CA ALA A 256 6.40 -14.35 -13.62
C ALA A 256 6.62 -14.08 -15.12
N VAL A 257 5.54 -14.16 -15.88
CA VAL A 257 5.54 -14.01 -17.35
C VAL A 257 5.93 -12.57 -17.70
N GLN A 258 6.76 -12.40 -18.74
CA GLN A 258 7.18 -11.09 -19.26
C GLN A 258 7.82 -10.16 -18.20
N CYS A 259 8.59 -10.71 -17.26
CA CYS A 259 9.30 -9.94 -16.23
C CYS A 259 10.84 -10.13 -16.32
N PRO A 260 11.56 -9.31 -17.11
CA PRO A 260 13.02 -9.36 -17.21
C PRO A 260 13.72 -9.14 -15.86
N THR A 261 13.22 -8.20 -15.05
CA THR A 261 13.72 -7.94 -13.70
C THR A 261 13.63 -9.19 -12.83
N CYS A 262 12.49 -9.88 -12.85
CA CYS A 262 12.28 -11.11 -12.08
C CYS A 262 13.32 -12.17 -12.43
N LEU A 263 13.63 -12.34 -13.72
CA LEU A 263 14.64 -13.29 -14.20
C LEU A 263 16.05 -12.89 -13.73
N ALA A 264 16.40 -11.61 -13.84
CA ALA A 264 17.69 -11.08 -13.39
C ALA A 264 17.87 -11.30 -11.87
N VAL A 265 16.86 -10.93 -11.08
CA VAL A 265 16.86 -11.11 -9.63
C VAL A 265 16.92 -12.58 -9.26
N ALA A 266 16.17 -13.46 -9.93
CA ALA A 266 16.14 -14.89 -9.64
C ALA A 266 17.51 -15.57 -9.81
N LYS A 267 18.27 -15.17 -10.84
CA LYS A 267 19.61 -15.68 -11.18
C LYS A 267 20.73 -15.10 -10.29
N ALA A 268 20.47 -14.00 -9.60
CA ALA A 268 21.48 -13.32 -8.80
C ALA A 268 21.96 -14.17 -7.60
N SER A 269 23.15 -13.83 -7.12
CA SER A 269 23.78 -14.47 -5.96
C SER A 269 24.34 -13.42 -5.00
N LEU A 270 24.68 -13.84 -3.77
CA LEU A 270 25.21 -12.94 -2.74
C LEU A 270 26.42 -12.10 -3.20
N THR A 271 27.23 -12.60 -4.13
CA THR A 271 28.42 -11.92 -4.65
C THR A 271 28.24 -11.34 -6.05
N SER A 272 27.07 -11.54 -6.66
CA SER A 272 26.74 -11.06 -7.99
C SER A 272 25.31 -10.49 -7.93
N PRO A 273 25.16 -9.25 -7.43
CA PRO A 273 23.88 -8.57 -7.39
C PRO A 273 23.39 -8.31 -8.83
N PRO A 274 22.08 -8.37 -9.10
CA PRO A 274 21.57 -8.05 -10.42
C PRO A 274 21.74 -6.54 -10.69
N ILE A 275 22.11 -6.17 -11.92
CA ILE A 275 22.14 -4.77 -12.35
C ILE A 275 20.97 -4.59 -13.33
N LEU A 276 20.06 -3.67 -13.03
CA LEU A 276 18.90 -3.44 -13.90
C LEU A 276 19.25 -2.48 -15.03
N SER A 277 18.58 -2.65 -16.18
CA SER A 277 18.79 -1.82 -17.38
C SER A 277 17.82 -0.64 -17.47
N SER A 278 16.91 -0.48 -16.50
CA SER A 278 15.98 0.65 -16.44
C SER A 278 16.76 1.92 -16.08
N GLY A 279 16.97 2.82 -17.02
CA GLY A 279 17.55 4.14 -16.77
C GLY A 279 16.55 5.13 -16.16
N PRO A 280 16.96 6.40 -15.97
CA PRO A 280 16.05 7.46 -15.53
C PRO A 280 14.83 7.54 -16.45
N TYR A 281 13.64 7.47 -15.86
CA TYR A 281 12.41 7.68 -16.61
C TYR A 281 12.33 9.16 -16.97
N ASN A 282 12.26 9.49 -18.27
CA ASN A 282 12.01 10.86 -18.69
C ASN A 282 10.57 11.24 -18.31
N THR A 283 10.42 12.19 -17.39
CA THR A 283 9.13 12.70 -16.90
C THR A 283 8.80 14.10 -17.41
N ASP A 284 9.52 14.63 -18.41
CA ASP A 284 9.45 16.04 -18.84
C ASP A 284 8.05 16.46 -19.34
N ALA A 285 7.18 15.48 -19.66
CA ALA A 285 5.81 15.70 -20.11
C ALA A 285 4.72 15.11 -19.17
N ALA A 286 5.05 14.81 -17.91
CA ALA A 286 4.09 14.27 -16.95
C ALA A 286 3.60 15.36 -15.98
N ASP A 287 2.27 15.53 -15.93
CA ASP A 287 1.58 16.44 -15.04
C ASP A 287 0.60 15.68 -14.13
N LEU A 288 0.22 16.33 -13.03
CA LEU A 288 -0.78 15.79 -12.11
C LEU A 288 -2.19 15.81 -12.72
N ASN A 289 -2.46 16.62 -13.74
CA ASN A 289 -3.80 16.83 -14.28
C ASN A 289 -4.55 15.53 -14.62
N GLY A 290 -5.81 15.49 -14.20
CA GLY A 290 -6.72 14.37 -14.43
C GLY A 290 -7.16 13.65 -13.15
N GLN A 291 -7.81 12.50 -13.34
CA GLN A 291 -8.28 11.66 -12.25
C GLN A 291 -7.41 10.42 -12.09
N TRP A 292 -7.07 10.10 -10.84
CA TRP A 292 -6.19 9.01 -10.45
C TRP A 292 -6.87 8.13 -9.41
N ILE A 293 -6.74 6.82 -9.56
CA ILE A 293 -7.38 5.85 -8.66
C ILE A 293 -6.41 4.76 -8.21
N SER A 294 -6.60 4.26 -6.98
CA SER A 294 -5.88 3.07 -6.50
C SER A 294 -6.12 1.88 -7.41
N LEU A 295 -5.11 1.02 -7.55
CA LEU A 295 -5.19 -0.23 -8.33
C LEU A 295 -5.78 -1.41 -7.54
N ARG A 296 -5.95 -1.24 -6.22
CA ARG A 296 -6.40 -2.27 -5.28
C ARG A 296 -6.90 -1.65 -3.98
N CYS A 297 -7.43 -2.48 -3.09
CA CYS A 297 -7.59 -2.17 -1.68
C CYS A 297 -6.21 -2.09 -1.03
N GLU A 298 -5.84 -0.90 -0.55
CA GLU A 298 -4.54 -0.63 0.06
C GLU A 298 -4.60 -0.97 1.56
N VAL A 299 -3.60 -1.71 2.05
CA VAL A 299 -3.42 -1.97 3.48
C VAL A 299 -2.48 -0.92 4.04
N ARG A 300 -2.96 -0.12 4.99
CA ARG A 300 -2.19 0.90 5.69
C ARG A 300 -1.88 0.45 7.13
N PRO A 301 -0.91 1.11 7.80
CA PRO A 301 -0.59 0.82 9.19
C PRO A 301 -1.83 0.78 10.09
N TYR A 302 -1.73 0.03 11.19
CA TYR A 302 -2.74 -0.03 12.24
C TYR A 302 -4.11 -0.57 11.81
N GLY A 303 -4.15 -1.43 10.79
CA GLY A 303 -5.36 -2.14 10.37
C GLY A 303 -6.36 -1.30 9.59
N LEU A 304 -5.88 -0.26 8.89
CA LEU A 304 -6.69 0.57 8.02
C LEU A 304 -6.62 0.06 6.58
N PHE A 305 -7.78 0.00 5.92
CA PHE A 305 -7.90 -0.41 4.52
C PHE A 305 -8.55 0.71 3.74
N LEU A 306 -8.00 1.07 2.58
CA LEU A 306 -8.55 2.20 1.85
C LEU A 306 -8.38 2.11 0.34
N ARG A 307 -9.20 2.91 -0.36
CA ARG A 307 -9.02 3.24 -1.78
C ARG A 307 -8.98 4.76 -1.92
N ARG A 308 -8.02 5.23 -2.69
CA ARG A 308 -7.79 6.65 -2.94
C ARG A 308 -8.30 7.01 -4.34
N THR A 309 -8.89 8.19 -4.42
CA THR A 309 -9.16 8.88 -5.68
C THR A 309 -8.61 10.29 -5.55
N PHE A 310 -7.85 10.73 -6.54
CA PHE A 310 -7.38 12.09 -6.65
C PHE A 310 -7.88 12.70 -7.96
N THR A 311 -8.23 13.98 -7.91
CA THR A 311 -8.54 14.81 -9.07
C THR A 311 -7.65 16.03 -9.00
N PHE A 312 -6.88 16.29 -10.05
CA PHE A 312 -6.05 17.48 -10.18
C PHE A 312 -6.48 18.28 -11.41
N GLY A 313 -6.61 19.59 -11.21
CA GLY A 313 -6.77 20.63 -12.22
C GLY A 313 -6.18 21.93 -11.66
N ASP A 314 -6.92 23.02 -11.66
CA ASP A 314 -6.49 24.28 -11.01
C ASP A 314 -6.33 24.13 -9.48
N ALA A 315 -7.13 23.25 -8.88
CA ALA A 315 -7.05 22.81 -7.50
C ALA A 315 -6.92 21.28 -7.45
N TRP A 316 -6.49 20.75 -6.31
CA TRP A 316 -6.51 19.31 -6.07
C TRP A 316 -7.68 18.93 -5.17
N GLN A 317 -8.20 17.73 -5.39
CA GLN A 317 -9.22 17.10 -4.57
C GLN A 317 -8.81 15.65 -4.34
N ALA A 318 -8.88 15.19 -3.09
CA ALA A 318 -8.68 13.79 -2.75
C ALA A 318 -9.91 13.24 -2.03
N GLN A 319 -10.22 11.98 -2.31
CA GLN A 319 -11.20 11.19 -1.59
C GLN A 319 -10.56 9.87 -1.19
N HIS A 320 -10.44 9.65 0.12
CA HIS A 320 -10.00 8.40 0.71
C HIS A 320 -11.22 7.68 1.28
N SER A 321 -11.57 6.54 0.69
CA SER A 321 -12.65 5.69 1.19
C SER A 321 -12.03 4.60 2.07
N TYR A 322 -12.36 4.60 3.36
CA TYR A 322 -11.84 3.67 4.36
C TYR A 322 -12.81 2.51 4.61
N TYR A 323 -12.24 1.34 4.89
CA TYR A 323 -12.93 0.06 5.03
C TYR A 323 -12.42 -0.71 6.25
N ARG A 324 -13.26 -1.64 6.72
CA ARG A 324 -12.93 -2.53 7.85
C ARG A 324 -12.20 -3.81 7.45
N ASP A 325 -12.16 -4.11 6.14
CA ASP A 325 -11.65 -5.37 5.63
C ASP A 325 -10.66 -5.17 4.47
N PRO A 326 -9.73 -6.11 4.28
CA PRO A 326 -8.64 -6.02 3.31
C PRO A 326 -9.07 -6.17 1.85
N HIS A 327 -10.36 -6.37 1.58
CA HIS A 327 -10.94 -6.43 0.24
C HIS A 327 -11.88 -5.25 -0.02
N CYS A 328 -11.92 -4.27 0.90
CA CYS A 328 -12.70 -3.05 0.79
C CYS A 328 -14.21 -3.30 0.54
N LYS A 329 -14.77 -4.30 1.22
CA LYS A 329 -16.20 -4.69 1.11
C LYS A 329 -17.10 -3.94 2.09
N HIS A 330 -16.60 -3.64 3.29
CA HIS A 330 -17.36 -3.05 4.39
C HIS A 330 -16.87 -1.62 4.64
N PRO A 331 -17.57 -0.60 4.08
CA PRO A 331 -17.19 0.80 4.24
C PRO A 331 -17.24 1.21 5.71
N MET A 332 -16.33 2.11 6.11
CA MET A 332 -16.22 2.65 7.47
C MET A 332 -16.48 4.16 7.48
N PHE A 333 -15.74 4.91 6.65
CA PHE A 333 -15.94 6.34 6.45
C PHE A 333 -15.24 6.80 5.17
N VAL A 334 -15.62 7.98 4.68
CA VAL A 334 -14.95 8.68 3.59
C VAL A 334 -14.35 9.96 4.14
N LEU A 335 -13.06 10.16 3.89
CA LEU A 335 -12.40 11.45 4.10
C LEU A 335 -12.20 12.12 2.75
N SER A 336 -12.57 13.38 2.63
CA SER A 336 -12.33 14.18 1.43
C SER A 336 -11.61 15.46 1.78
N ALA A 337 -10.63 15.83 0.98
CA ALA A 337 -9.84 17.04 1.15
C ALA A 337 -9.71 17.79 -0.16
N THR A 338 -9.64 19.12 -0.10
CA THR A 338 -9.42 19.99 -1.26
C THR A 338 -8.41 21.08 -0.92
N GLY A 339 -7.74 21.58 -1.95
CA GLY A 339 -6.92 22.78 -1.81
C GLY A 339 -6.02 23.05 -3.00
N LEU A 340 -4.92 23.74 -2.76
CA LEU A 340 -3.96 24.16 -3.78
C LEU A 340 -2.69 23.32 -3.72
N TYR A 341 -1.99 23.19 -4.84
CA TYR A 341 -0.74 22.44 -4.90
C TYR A 341 0.28 23.21 -5.70
N PHE A 342 1.53 23.16 -5.24
CA PHE A 342 2.64 23.87 -5.87
C PHE A 342 3.76 22.89 -6.21
N ARG A 343 4.22 22.97 -7.46
CA ARG A 343 5.35 22.19 -7.94
C ARG A 343 6.65 22.83 -7.47
N GLY A 344 7.48 22.06 -6.78
CA GLY A 344 8.81 22.44 -6.35
C GLY A 344 9.90 21.97 -7.32
N MET A 345 11.11 21.81 -6.78
CA MET A 345 12.29 21.38 -7.52
C MET A 345 12.34 19.86 -7.71
N PRO A 346 13.12 19.34 -8.67
CA PRO A 346 13.49 17.93 -8.70
C PRO A 346 14.11 17.51 -7.37
N SER A 347 13.77 16.31 -6.90
CA SER A 347 14.26 15.81 -5.62
C SER A 347 15.73 15.46 -5.68
N THR A 348 16.48 15.86 -4.65
CA THR A 348 17.89 15.46 -4.47
C THR A 348 18.04 14.04 -3.92
N VAL A 349 16.96 13.46 -3.39
CA VAL A 349 16.93 12.14 -2.75
C VAL A 349 16.55 11.04 -3.74
N VAL A 350 15.56 11.32 -4.60
CA VAL A 350 15.09 10.42 -5.66
C VAL A 350 15.11 11.22 -6.98
N PRO A 351 16.16 11.12 -7.80
CA PRO A 351 16.38 12.08 -8.90
C PRO A 351 15.31 12.15 -10.00
N ASP A 352 14.46 11.13 -10.15
CA ASP A 352 13.32 11.14 -11.09
C ASP A 352 11.98 11.48 -10.42
N ALA A 353 12.03 12.04 -9.22
CA ALA A 353 10.88 12.56 -8.50
C ALA A 353 10.95 14.08 -8.36
N ILE A 354 9.81 14.69 -8.10
CA ILE A 354 9.61 16.13 -7.96
C ILE A 354 9.01 16.41 -6.59
N GLU A 355 9.53 17.43 -5.92
CA GLU A 355 8.97 17.88 -4.64
C GLU A 355 7.69 18.67 -4.89
N TYR A 356 6.63 18.38 -4.14
CA TYR A 356 5.37 19.12 -4.18
C TYR A 356 4.97 19.56 -2.78
N ASP A 357 4.27 20.68 -2.70
CA ASP A 357 3.61 21.14 -1.48
C ASP A 357 2.10 21.17 -1.71
N PHE A 358 1.37 20.34 -0.96
CA PHE A 358 -0.08 20.25 -1.00
C PHE A 358 -0.68 21.04 0.15
N HIS A 359 -1.27 22.19 -0.16
CA HIS A 359 -2.01 22.99 0.81
C HIS A 359 -3.42 22.43 0.95
N VAL A 360 -3.77 22.00 2.16
CA VAL A 360 -5.10 21.51 2.53
C VAL A 360 -5.92 22.70 3.02
N GLN A 361 -7.00 23.02 2.30
CA GLN A 361 -7.88 24.15 2.60
C GLN A 361 -9.20 23.69 3.21
N GLU A 362 -9.81 22.65 2.64
CA GLU A 362 -11.05 22.10 3.16
C GLU A 362 -10.96 20.61 3.40
N VAL A 363 -11.60 20.14 4.48
CA VAL A 363 -11.71 18.73 4.81
C VAL A 363 -13.13 18.39 5.23
N PHE A 364 -13.62 17.29 4.69
CA PHE A 364 -14.93 16.73 4.95
C PHE A 364 -14.82 15.28 5.35
N LEU A 365 -15.70 14.87 6.26
CA LEU A 365 -15.80 13.50 6.74
C LEU A 365 -17.24 13.02 6.52
N THR A 366 -17.40 11.81 6.00
CA THR A 366 -18.70 11.15 5.86
C THR A 366 -18.60 9.77 6.50
N PRO A 367 -19.11 9.59 7.73
CA PRO A 367 -19.07 8.28 8.37
C PRO A 367 -20.07 7.33 7.70
N GLN A 368 -19.70 6.06 7.54
CA GLN A 368 -20.50 5.03 6.85
C GLN A 368 -20.77 3.80 7.73
N ASP A 369 -20.24 3.79 8.96
CA ASP A 369 -20.37 2.71 9.92
C ASP A 369 -20.85 3.24 11.29
N LEU A 370 -21.77 2.51 11.93
CA LEU A 370 -22.37 2.90 13.20
C LEU A 370 -21.36 2.94 14.36
N GLN A 371 -20.42 1.99 14.40
CA GLN A 371 -19.39 1.98 15.44
C GLN A 371 -18.47 3.18 15.30
N PHE A 372 -18.10 3.53 14.06
CA PHE A 372 -17.31 4.72 13.78
C PHE A 372 -18.04 6.00 14.19
N VAL A 373 -19.34 6.14 13.88
CA VAL A 373 -20.16 7.27 14.34
C VAL A 373 -20.18 7.38 15.87
N SER A 374 -20.37 6.26 16.57
CA SER A 374 -20.37 6.24 18.03
C SER A 374 -19.03 6.73 18.60
N ASN A 375 -17.92 6.30 18.02
CA ASN A 375 -16.58 6.73 18.43
C ASN A 375 -16.37 8.22 18.12
N LEU A 376 -16.78 8.67 16.93
CA LEU A 376 -16.61 10.03 16.44
C LEU A 376 -17.37 11.06 17.29
N ASN A 377 -18.60 10.73 17.73
CA ASN A 377 -19.38 11.56 18.65
C ASN A 377 -18.80 11.63 20.07
N GLY A 378 -17.82 10.78 20.40
CA GLY A 378 -17.04 10.86 21.64
C GLY A 378 -15.78 11.73 21.54
N LEU A 379 -15.43 12.24 20.35
CA LEU A 379 -14.25 13.07 20.14
C LEU A 379 -14.59 14.55 20.34
N TYR A 380 -13.65 15.32 20.88
CA TYR A 380 -13.89 16.71 21.25
C TYR A 380 -13.68 17.67 20.08
N SER A 381 -12.63 17.47 19.28
CA SER A 381 -12.26 18.44 18.23
C SER A 381 -12.90 18.17 16.87
N CYS A 382 -13.68 17.11 16.74
CA CYS A 382 -14.14 16.59 15.45
C CYS A 382 -15.60 16.95 15.13
N GLY A 383 -16.15 17.99 15.76
CA GLY A 383 -17.58 18.32 15.69
C GLY A 383 -18.47 17.36 16.50
N SER A 384 -19.79 17.54 16.43
CA SER A 384 -20.77 16.74 17.17
C SER A 384 -21.99 16.38 16.31
N ASN A 385 -22.83 15.47 16.79
CA ASN A 385 -24.07 15.01 16.13
C ASN A 385 -23.87 14.29 14.80
N TRP A 386 -22.78 13.55 14.65
CA TRP A 386 -22.49 12.73 13.48
C TRP A 386 -23.54 11.63 13.29
N LYS A 387 -23.92 11.40 12.04
CA LYS A 387 -24.80 10.30 11.62
C LYS A 387 -24.27 9.61 10.38
N VAL A 388 -24.61 8.33 10.24
CA VAL A 388 -24.22 7.53 9.08
C VAL A 388 -24.74 8.17 7.79
N GLY A 389 -23.85 8.37 6.82
CA GLY A 389 -24.15 8.93 5.50
C GLY A 389 -24.19 10.46 5.46
N GLU A 390 -24.20 11.16 6.60
CA GLU A 390 -24.21 12.62 6.64
C GLU A 390 -22.77 13.18 6.50
N ARG A 391 -22.53 13.98 5.45
CA ARG A 391 -21.25 14.65 5.24
C ARG A 391 -21.10 15.84 6.18
N GLY A 392 -20.06 15.85 7.01
CA GLY A 392 -19.71 16.97 7.88
C GLY A 392 -18.43 17.68 7.44
N ASN A 393 -18.33 18.96 7.76
CA ASN A 393 -17.19 19.82 7.42
C ASN A 393 -16.28 19.97 8.66
N LEU A 394 -15.06 19.44 8.59
CA LEU A 394 -14.07 19.51 9.68
C LEU A 394 -13.31 20.84 9.69
N THR A 395 -13.27 21.57 8.57
CA THR A 395 -12.57 22.86 8.46
C THR A 395 -13.06 23.88 9.48
N ARG A 396 -14.37 23.92 9.76
CA ARG A 396 -14.96 24.84 10.74
C ARG A 396 -14.41 24.66 12.16
N HIS A 397 -13.85 23.50 12.45
CA HIS A 397 -13.30 23.14 13.75
C HIS A 397 -11.76 23.18 13.76
N GLY A 398 -11.13 23.70 12.70
CA GLY A 398 -9.67 23.66 12.55
C GLY A 398 -9.12 22.25 12.24
N GLY A 399 -9.99 21.31 11.86
CA GLY A 399 -9.66 19.91 11.64
C GLY A 399 -10.26 18.99 12.69
N CYS A 400 -9.56 17.90 13.01
CA CYS A 400 -9.93 16.88 13.98
C CYS A 400 -8.64 16.23 14.51
N ARG A 401 -8.16 16.75 15.65
CA ARG A 401 -6.85 16.46 16.24
C ARG A 401 -6.71 15.00 16.69
N GLU A 402 -7.77 14.39 17.21
CA GLU A 402 -7.76 12.98 17.65
C GLU A 402 -7.57 12.05 16.45
N LEU A 403 -8.13 12.42 15.31
CA LEU A 403 -7.81 11.75 14.06
C LEU A 403 -6.48 12.23 13.48
N GLY A 404 -5.90 13.36 13.90
CA GLY A 404 -4.63 13.87 13.36
C GLY A 404 -4.79 14.78 12.15
N ILE A 405 -6.03 15.16 11.83
CA ILE A 405 -6.35 16.13 10.78
C ILE A 405 -6.18 17.54 11.34
N ALA A 406 -5.40 18.37 10.66
CA ALA A 406 -5.32 19.80 10.91
C ALA A 406 -5.70 20.56 9.65
N VAL A 407 -6.50 21.61 9.78
CA VAL A 407 -6.92 22.45 8.64
C VAL A 407 -6.97 23.92 9.06
N PRO A 408 -6.38 24.86 8.30
CA PRO A 408 -5.56 24.60 7.12
C PRO A 408 -4.22 23.93 7.48
N SER A 409 -3.65 23.17 6.53
CA SER A 409 -2.32 22.57 6.67
C SER A 409 -1.58 22.58 5.34
N MET A 410 -0.29 22.22 5.38
CA MET A 410 0.51 21.99 4.19
C MET A 410 1.27 20.67 4.37
N GLU A 411 1.10 19.78 3.41
CA GLU A 411 1.77 18.49 3.34
C GLU A 411 2.89 18.56 2.29
N GLN A 412 4.12 18.33 2.74
CA GLN A 412 5.29 18.23 1.89
C GLN A 412 5.36 16.82 1.31
N ASP A 413 5.34 16.69 -0.02
CA ASP A 413 5.25 15.40 -0.68
C ASP A 413 6.33 15.22 -1.77
N LEU A 414 6.53 13.97 -2.16
CA LEU A 414 7.41 13.51 -3.22
C LEU A 414 6.58 12.84 -4.31
N VAL A 415 6.59 13.42 -5.51
CA VAL A 415 5.77 12.98 -6.64
C VAL A 415 6.64 12.34 -7.71
N ARG A 416 6.29 11.15 -8.15
CA ARG A 416 6.97 10.45 -9.26
C ARG A 416 5.95 9.89 -10.23
N PHE A 417 6.31 9.92 -11.51
CA PHE A 417 5.49 9.36 -12.58
C PHE A 417 6.18 8.17 -13.23
N GLU A 418 5.39 7.16 -13.61
CA GLU A 418 5.87 6.02 -14.39
C GLU A 418 4.94 5.77 -15.57
N ARG A 419 5.53 5.63 -16.76
CA ARG A 419 4.81 5.28 -17.99
C ARG A 419 4.91 3.79 -18.25
N SER A 420 3.79 3.15 -18.52
CA SER A 420 3.74 1.77 -19.00
C SER A 420 2.98 1.70 -20.32
N GLY A 421 3.72 1.47 -21.42
CA GLY A 421 3.15 1.58 -22.75
C GLY A 421 2.72 3.01 -23.12
N ALA A 422 1.83 3.14 -24.12
CA ALA A 422 1.42 4.43 -24.66
C ALA A 422 0.38 5.16 -23.78
N ASP A 423 -0.48 4.42 -23.08
CA ASP A 423 -1.71 4.99 -22.50
C ASP A 423 -1.80 4.92 -20.98
N LEU A 424 -0.94 4.13 -20.31
CA LEU A 424 -0.99 3.97 -18.86
C LEU A 424 0.07 4.83 -18.18
N MET A 425 -0.43 5.67 -17.28
CA MET A 425 0.36 6.51 -16.41
C MET A 425 0.10 6.13 -14.97
N PHE A 426 1.17 5.92 -14.22
CA PHE A 426 1.13 5.71 -12.78
C PHE A 426 1.67 6.93 -12.05
N LEU A 427 0.97 7.30 -10.98
CA LEU A 427 1.34 8.36 -10.06
C LEU A 427 1.74 7.73 -8.73
N TYR A 428 2.94 8.06 -8.29
CA TYR A 428 3.46 7.72 -6.97
C TYR A 428 3.49 8.99 -6.13
N LEU A 429 2.81 8.94 -4.99
CA LEU A 429 2.85 9.94 -3.94
C LEU A 429 3.71 9.42 -2.79
N GLY A 430 4.26 10.30 -1.99
CA GLY A 430 5.19 9.99 -0.92
C GLY A 430 4.55 9.24 0.24
N GLU A 431 5.27 8.27 0.79
CA GLU A 431 4.93 7.62 2.06
C GLU A 431 5.55 8.41 3.21
N THR A 432 4.72 9.16 3.93
CA THR A 432 5.14 9.95 5.09
C THR A 432 5.51 9.05 6.26
N THR A 433 6.68 9.28 6.87
CA THR A 433 7.10 8.62 8.10
C THR A 433 6.64 9.41 9.33
N GLU A 434 6.54 8.77 10.50
CA GLU A 434 6.01 9.41 11.72
C GLU A 434 6.75 10.69 12.15
N ASP A 435 7.99 10.89 11.69
CA ASP A 435 8.79 12.09 11.96
C ASP A 435 8.36 13.33 11.15
N LYS A 436 7.28 13.23 10.35
CA LYS A 436 6.68 14.31 9.55
C LYS A 436 7.67 15.05 8.65
N LYS A 437 8.77 14.39 8.29
CA LYS A 437 9.71 14.90 7.28
C LYS A 437 9.15 14.62 5.90
N ARG A 438 9.63 15.40 4.91
CA ARG A 438 9.33 15.14 3.50
C ARG A 438 9.59 13.65 3.17
N PRO A 439 8.64 12.96 2.52
CA PRO A 439 8.78 11.55 2.16
C PRO A 439 10.03 11.27 1.32
N THR A 440 10.60 10.07 1.50
CA THR A 440 11.77 9.57 0.75
C THR A 440 11.49 8.26 0.02
N SER A 441 10.25 7.84 0.03
CA SER A 441 9.70 6.62 -0.57
C SER A 441 8.26 6.86 -0.96
N PHE A 442 7.64 5.89 -1.63
CA PHE A 442 6.32 6.07 -2.22
C PHE A 442 5.29 5.09 -1.66
N GLN A 443 4.05 5.56 -1.59
CA GLN A 443 2.86 4.74 -1.39
C GLN A 443 2.63 3.84 -2.62
N PRO A 444 1.70 2.87 -2.56
CA PRO A 444 1.26 2.15 -3.75
C PRO A 444 0.83 3.12 -4.87
N PRO A 445 1.07 2.78 -6.15
CA PRO A 445 0.77 3.69 -7.24
C PRO A 445 -0.74 3.85 -7.48
N LEU A 446 -1.11 5.03 -7.97
CA LEU A 446 -2.39 5.33 -8.57
C LEU A 446 -2.28 5.25 -10.09
N VAL A 447 -3.37 4.95 -10.78
CA VAL A 447 -3.43 4.96 -12.26
C VAL A 447 -4.30 6.10 -12.76
N ARG A 448 -3.86 6.81 -13.81
CA ARG A 448 -4.67 7.87 -14.44
C ARG A 448 -5.78 7.27 -15.30
N CYS A 449 -7.02 7.56 -14.97
CA CYS A 449 -8.19 7.05 -15.68
C CYS A 449 -8.93 8.11 -16.52
N ALA A 450 -8.70 9.41 -16.26
CA ALA A 450 -9.27 10.50 -17.05
C ALA A 450 -8.32 11.70 -17.12
N ARG A 451 -8.41 12.48 -18.20
CA ARG A 451 -7.75 13.79 -18.39
C ARG A 451 -8.82 14.88 -18.59
N PRO A 452 -8.55 16.13 -18.20
CA PRO A 452 -9.50 17.24 -18.43
C PRO A 452 -9.87 17.43 -19.90
N GLU A 453 -8.98 17.06 -20.83
CA GLU A 453 -9.18 17.20 -22.28
C GLU A 453 -9.84 16.01 -22.98
N SER A 454 -10.32 14.98 -22.27
CA SER A 454 -10.99 13.85 -22.94
C SER A 454 -12.44 14.16 -23.33
N LYS A 455 -12.67 15.24 -24.07
CA LYS A 455 -13.73 15.31 -25.08
C LYS A 455 -13.08 14.93 -26.40
N MET A 456 -12.93 13.62 -26.63
CA MET A 456 -12.68 12.94 -27.92
C MET A 456 -11.87 11.66 -27.66
N ALA A 457 -12.59 10.56 -27.49
CA ALA A 457 -12.19 9.23 -27.94
C ALA A 457 -13.43 8.34 -27.82
N GLU A 458 -14.36 8.47 -28.77
CA GLU A 458 -15.48 7.54 -28.95
C GLU A 458 -15.03 6.12 -29.40
N ASP A 459 -13.74 5.86 -29.60
CA ASP A 459 -13.29 4.64 -30.29
C ASP A 459 -12.78 3.48 -29.41
N TYR A 460 -13.12 3.43 -28.12
CA TYR A 460 -12.76 2.26 -27.26
C TYR A 460 -13.93 1.53 -26.60
N PHE A 461 -15.17 1.84 -26.98
CA PHE A 461 -16.37 1.23 -26.39
C PHE A 461 -16.81 -0.09 -27.06
N HIS A 462 -16.20 -0.51 -28.17
CA HIS A 462 -16.63 -1.72 -28.88
C HIS A 462 -16.22 -3.06 -28.24
N ASN A 463 -15.40 -3.08 -27.19
CA ASN A 463 -14.90 -4.34 -26.60
C ASN A 463 -15.31 -4.62 -25.13
N TYR A 464 -16.11 -3.76 -24.50
CA TYR A 464 -16.60 -3.99 -23.12
C TYR A 464 -18.03 -4.53 -23.03
N ASN A 465 -18.79 -4.55 -24.14
CA ASN A 465 -20.18 -5.04 -24.17
C ASN A 465 -20.33 -6.58 -24.03
N GLN A 466 -19.25 -7.33 -23.76
CA GLN A 466 -19.34 -8.77 -23.50
C GLN A 466 -19.45 -9.14 -22.01
N LEU A 467 -19.42 -8.18 -21.09
CA LEU A 467 -19.71 -8.45 -19.68
C LEU A 467 -21.19 -8.26 -19.42
N ARG A 468 -21.91 -9.40 -19.26
CA ARG A 468 -23.32 -9.43 -18.86
C ARG A 468 -23.54 -8.52 -17.64
N PRO A 469 -24.60 -7.68 -17.62
CA PRO A 469 -24.96 -6.94 -16.41
C PRO A 469 -25.24 -7.94 -15.27
N LEU A 470 -24.58 -7.72 -14.13
CA LEU A 470 -24.89 -8.44 -12.90
C LEU A 470 -26.34 -8.11 -12.50
N PRO A 471 -27.14 -9.11 -12.06
CA PRO A 471 -28.50 -8.85 -11.61
C PRO A 471 -28.49 -7.98 -10.35
N LEU A 472 -29.26 -6.90 -10.38
CA LEU A 472 -29.70 -6.17 -9.20
C LEU A 472 -30.43 -7.16 -8.28
N VAL A 473 -29.79 -7.56 -7.18
CA VAL A 473 -30.47 -8.33 -6.13
C VAL A 473 -31.15 -7.33 -5.20
N SER A 474 -32.45 -7.18 -5.38
CA SER A 474 -33.39 -6.75 -4.34
C SER A 474 -33.62 -7.93 -3.39
N GLY A 475 -33.69 -7.67 -2.08
CA GLY A 475 -33.93 -8.74 -1.10
C GLY A 475 -33.83 -8.32 0.37
N THR A 476 -34.92 -7.70 0.84
CA THR A 476 -35.54 -7.76 2.19
C THR A 476 -34.87 -8.56 3.33
N SER A 477 -34.71 -7.84 4.45
CA SER A 477 -35.05 -8.16 5.86
C SER A 477 -35.02 -9.62 6.37
N ALA A 478 -34.17 -9.88 7.37
CA ALA A 478 -34.50 -10.78 8.49
C ALA A 478 -33.74 -10.33 9.76
N VAL A 479 -34.51 -10.04 10.80
CA VAL A 479 -34.07 -9.67 12.17
C VAL A 479 -33.82 -10.95 12.96
N HIS A 480 -32.74 -11.02 13.76
CA HIS A 480 -32.74 -11.72 15.05
C HIS A 480 -31.60 -11.24 15.97
N HIS A 481 -31.90 -11.25 17.27
CA HIS A 481 -31.28 -10.54 18.39
C HIS A 481 -29.97 -11.13 18.98
N SER A 482 -29.05 -10.21 19.29
CA SER A 482 -28.15 -10.02 20.47
C SER A 482 -27.85 -11.12 21.52
N VAL A 483 -26.57 -11.24 21.91
CA VAL A 483 -25.98 -11.13 23.30
C VAL A 483 -24.45 -10.80 23.16
N LEU A 484 -23.96 -9.57 23.44
CA LEU A 484 -23.16 -9.05 24.60
C LEU A 484 -21.94 -9.92 25.04
N CYS A 485 -20.71 -9.45 25.35
CA CYS A 485 -20.25 -8.24 26.06
C CYS A 485 -18.70 -8.02 26.02
N PHE A 486 -18.30 -6.74 26.10
CA PHE A 486 -17.10 -6.06 26.69
C PHE A 486 -15.63 -6.44 26.39
N PHE A 487 -14.81 -5.47 25.93
CA PHE A 487 -13.89 -4.59 26.72
C PHE A 487 -13.23 -3.53 25.78
N VAL A 488 -13.53 -2.23 25.92
CA VAL A 488 -12.77 -1.11 26.55
C VAL A 488 -11.42 -0.71 25.88
N VAL A 489 -11.51 0.42 25.15
CA VAL A 489 -10.66 1.65 25.15
C VAL A 489 -9.14 1.50 25.27
N CYS A 490 -8.44 1.84 24.16
CA CYS A 490 -7.24 2.72 24.11
C CYS A 490 -6.57 2.68 22.71
N PHE A 491 -7.18 3.18 21.63
CA PHE A 491 -6.49 3.27 20.31
C PHE A 491 -6.99 4.39 19.37
N LEU A 492 -7.47 5.53 19.91
CA LEU A 492 -7.91 6.69 19.11
C LEU A 492 -6.95 7.88 19.21
N SER A 493 -5.65 7.63 19.05
CA SER A 493 -4.68 8.68 18.77
C SER A 493 -3.75 8.21 17.65
N LYS A 494 -3.69 8.99 16.56
CA LYS A 494 -2.91 8.80 15.32
C LYS A 494 -3.65 8.15 14.14
N LEU A 495 -4.81 8.68 13.74
CA LEU A 495 -5.55 8.06 12.63
C LEU A 495 -5.37 8.69 11.24
N LEU A 496 -4.81 9.86 11.02
CA LEU A 496 -4.87 10.54 9.71
C LEU A 496 -3.72 11.53 9.55
N VAL A 497 -2.50 10.98 9.50
CA VAL A 497 -1.39 11.51 8.69
C VAL A 497 -0.77 10.28 8.01
N TYR A 498 -1.56 9.61 7.16
CA TYR A 498 -1.15 8.49 6.32
C TYR A 498 -1.97 8.44 5.03
#